data_AF-A0A1I3GK88-F1
#
_entry.id   AF-A0A1I3GK88-F1
#
_cell.length_a   1.000
_cell.length_b   1.000
_cell.length_c   1.000
_cell.angle_alpha   90.00
_cell.angle_beta   90.00
_cell.angle_gamma   90.00
#
_symmetry.space_group_name_H-M   'P 1'
#
loop_
_entity.id
_entity.type
_entity.pdbx_description
1 polymer ?
#
loop_
_entity_poly.entity_id
_entity_poly.type
_entity_poly.pdbx_seq_one_letter_code
_entity_poly.pdbx_strand_id
1 'polypeptide(L)'
;MGSDGLQTVTAPLSAGELAVLWTVRLSLVCFWISLELRMLAAGREQRLQAARLFWTVGYVAFVVHFLTAFHFVHHWSHADAFAVTARRTAQTVGMPFGAGIYVNHLFLVVWGIDVVWWWIKPANYLRRARWMTWAILGFMVFIAFHATVTFGQGPIRWWGLAGTLCLAGSLAWTALRRPGEMVTTARRTL
;
A
#
# COMPACT_ATOMS: atom_id res chain seq x y z
N MET A 1 15.11 -50.28 -2.13
CA MET A 1 14.04 -50.03 -1.13
C MET A 1 14.18 -48.58 -0.69
N GLY A 2 13.39 -47.70 -1.32
CA GLY A 2 13.38 -46.27 -1.02
C GLY A 2 12.23 -45.96 -0.06
N SER A 3 12.55 -45.26 1.03
CA SER A 3 11.56 -44.74 1.98
C SER A 3 12.00 -43.41 2.63
N ASP A 4 12.84 -42.62 1.97
CA ASP A 4 13.28 -41.29 2.45
C ASP A 4 12.55 -40.14 1.74
N GLY A 5 11.32 -40.39 1.27
CA GLY A 5 10.60 -39.52 0.34
C GLY A 5 9.46 -38.67 0.93
N LEU A 6 9.29 -38.58 2.26
CA LEU A 6 8.08 -37.99 2.85
C LEU A 6 8.30 -37.16 4.15
N GLN A 7 9.44 -36.47 4.28
CA GLN A 7 9.67 -35.51 5.38
C GLN A 7 9.95 -34.06 4.92
N THR A 8 9.10 -33.51 4.06
CA THR A 8 9.05 -32.05 3.86
C THR A 8 7.64 -31.50 4.11
N VAL A 9 6.99 -31.95 5.19
CA VAL A 9 5.67 -31.45 5.59
C VAL A 9 5.85 -30.40 6.69
N THR A 10 5.92 -29.14 6.23
CA THR A 10 5.57 -27.90 6.95
C THR A 10 6.11 -27.74 8.38
N ALA A 11 7.39 -27.38 8.51
CA ALA A 11 7.82 -26.71 9.74
C ALA A 11 7.00 -25.41 9.92
N PRO A 12 6.45 -25.13 11.12
CA PRO A 12 5.75 -23.87 11.37
C PRO A 12 6.70 -22.70 11.15
N LEU A 13 6.19 -21.63 10.53
CA LEU A 13 6.95 -20.41 10.31
C LEU A 13 7.52 -19.90 11.64
N SER A 14 8.77 -19.45 11.61
CA SER A 14 9.40 -18.80 12.76
C SER A 14 8.65 -17.53 13.15
N ALA A 15 8.81 -17.10 14.41
CA ALA A 15 8.22 -15.86 14.90
C ALA A 15 8.63 -14.63 14.04
N GLY A 16 9.87 -14.61 13.54
CA GLY A 16 10.37 -13.55 12.65
C GLY A 16 9.67 -13.54 11.30
N GLU A 17 9.47 -14.70 10.68
CA GLU A 17 8.73 -14.82 9.41
C GLU A 17 7.26 -14.43 9.56
N LEU A 18 6.63 -14.84 10.67
CA LEU A 18 5.28 -14.42 11.00
C LEU A 18 5.19 -12.90 11.20
N ALA A 19 6.16 -12.29 11.88
CA ALA A 19 6.21 -10.85 12.06
C ALA A 19 6.30 -10.12 10.71
N VAL A 20 7.21 -10.54 9.82
CA VAL A 20 7.37 -9.96 8.47
C VAL A 20 6.08 -10.07 7.66
N LEU A 21 5.41 -11.23 7.71
CA LEU A 21 4.18 -11.50 6.95
C LEU A 21 2.97 -10.72 7.48
N TRP A 22 2.76 -10.70 8.78
CA TRP A 22 1.57 -10.07 9.36
C TRP A 22 1.66 -8.55 9.38
N THR A 23 2.85 -7.99 9.55
CA THR A 23 3.07 -6.54 9.52
C THR A 23 2.79 -5.95 8.14
N VAL A 24 3.24 -6.59 7.05
CA VAL A 24 2.91 -6.13 5.68
C VAL A 24 1.43 -6.28 5.37
N ARG A 25 0.79 -7.37 5.82
CA ARG A 25 -0.67 -7.58 5.64
C ARG A 25 -1.48 -6.52 6.37
N LEU A 26 -1.15 -6.25 7.63
CA LEU A 26 -1.78 -5.20 8.43
C LEU A 26 -1.61 -3.84 7.75
N SER A 27 -0.39 -3.52 7.31
CA SER A 27 -0.10 -2.31 6.55
C SER A 27 -1.01 -2.16 5.34
N LEU A 28 -1.13 -3.20 4.50
CA LEU A 28 -1.96 -3.18 3.30
C LEU A 28 -3.45 -3.04 3.60
N VAL A 29 -3.97 -3.76 4.60
CA VAL A 29 -5.38 -3.66 5.00
C VAL A 29 -5.70 -2.25 5.50
N CYS A 30 -4.86 -1.69 6.38
CA CYS A 30 -5.03 -0.33 6.88
C CYS A 30 -4.90 0.72 5.75
N PHE A 31 -4.00 0.50 4.80
CA PHE A 31 -3.85 1.34 3.61
C PHE A 31 -5.15 1.40 2.80
N TRP A 32 -5.70 0.25 2.41
CA TRP A 32 -6.94 0.20 1.62
C TRP A 32 -8.12 0.81 2.37
N ILE A 33 -8.31 0.47 3.66
CA ILE A 33 -9.37 1.04 4.49
C ILE A 33 -9.25 2.57 4.55
N SER A 34 -8.03 3.11 4.72
CA SER A 34 -7.83 4.56 4.74
C SER A 34 -8.29 5.21 3.44
N LEU A 35 -7.93 4.64 2.28
CA LEU A 35 -8.32 5.19 0.99
C LEU A 35 -9.84 5.16 0.78
N GLU A 36 -10.48 4.04 1.11
CA GLU A 36 -11.94 3.91 1.04
C GLU A 36 -12.65 4.94 1.92
N LEU A 37 -12.20 5.08 3.17
CA LEU A 37 -12.76 6.06 4.11
C LEU A 37 -12.58 7.49 3.60
N ARG A 38 -11.45 7.82 2.97
CA ARG A 38 -11.24 9.15 2.35
C ARG A 38 -12.18 9.37 1.18
N MET A 39 -12.32 8.41 0.28
CA MET A 39 -13.19 8.53 -0.91
C MET A 39 -14.65 8.66 -0.52
N LEU A 40 -15.08 7.89 0.48
CA LEU A 40 -16.46 7.84 0.95
C LEU A 40 -16.76 8.83 2.07
N ALA A 41 -15.81 9.69 2.46
CA ALA A 41 -16.00 10.64 3.55
C ALA A 41 -17.22 11.55 3.31
N ALA A 42 -17.43 12.00 2.06
CA ALA A 42 -18.54 12.88 1.67
C ALA A 42 -18.74 14.08 2.63
N GLY A 43 -17.62 14.69 3.07
CA GLY A 43 -17.64 15.81 4.02
C GLY A 43 -17.73 15.42 5.50
N ARG A 44 -17.87 14.13 5.85
CA ARG A 44 -17.94 13.66 7.24
C ARG A 44 -16.55 13.64 7.89
N GLU A 45 -16.34 14.50 8.88
CA GLU A 45 -15.06 14.61 9.59
C GLU A 45 -14.65 13.30 10.30
N GLN A 46 -15.60 12.59 10.91
CA GLN A 46 -15.35 11.31 11.59
C GLN A 46 -14.69 10.28 10.66
N ARG A 47 -15.13 10.20 9.39
CA ARG A 47 -14.53 9.30 8.40
C ARG A 47 -13.11 9.73 8.01
N LEU A 48 -12.85 11.03 7.92
CA LEU A 48 -11.50 11.55 7.67
C LEU A 48 -10.56 11.30 8.85
N GLN A 49 -11.04 11.41 10.09
CA GLN A 49 -10.27 11.07 11.28
C GLN A 49 -9.95 9.58 11.34
N ALA A 50 -10.94 8.71 11.09
CA ALA A 50 -10.72 7.27 10.98
C ALA A 50 -9.73 6.95 9.85
N ALA A 51 -9.88 7.59 8.69
CA ALA A 51 -8.93 7.42 7.59
C ALA A 51 -7.51 7.82 7.98
N ARG A 52 -7.33 8.92 8.73
CA ARG A 52 -6.02 9.35 9.23
C ARG A 52 -5.43 8.35 10.21
N LEU A 53 -6.26 7.78 11.09
CA LEU A 53 -5.82 6.73 12.01
C LEU A 53 -5.34 5.49 11.24
N PHE A 54 -6.16 4.94 10.35
CA PHE A 54 -5.78 3.79 9.53
C PHE A 54 -4.57 4.07 8.64
N TRP A 55 -4.44 5.28 8.09
CA TRP A 55 -3.25 5.70 7.34
C TRP A 55 -1.98 5.62 8.18
N THR A 56 -2.07 6.08 9.43
CA THR A 56 -0.95 6.14 10.37
C THR A 56 -0.59 4.74 10.89
N VAL A 57 -1.59 3.94 11.27
CA VAL A 57 -1.39 2.55 11.71
C VAL A 57 -0.78 1.72 10.57
N GLY A 58 -1.24 1.92 9.34
CA GLY A 58 -0.68 1.28 8.16
C GLY A 58 0.81 1.61 7.98
N TYR A 59 1.16 2.90 8.08
CA TYR A 59 2.55 3.35 8.02
C TYR A 59 3.42 2.74 9.14
N VAL A 60 2.95 2.75 10.39
CA VAL A 60 3.68 2.15 11.51
C VAL A 60 3.89 0.66 11.29
N ALA A 61 2.87 -0.06 10.85
CA ALA A 61 2.98 -1.48 10.49
C ALA A 61 4.01 -1.69 9.36
N PHE A 62 4.07 -0.79 8.38
CA PHE A 62 5.07 -0.84 7.32
C PHE A 62 6.49 -0.57 7.81
N VAL A 63 6.69 0.37 8.74
CA VAL A 63 7.99 0.59 9.39
C VAL A 63 8.44 -0.67 10.14
N VAL A 64 7.53 -1.29 10.91
CA VAL A 64 7.83 -2.54 11.60
C VAL A 64 8.14 -3.66 10.60
N HIS A 65 7.39 -3.76 9.50
CA HIS A 65 7.68 -4.70 8.41
C HIS A 65 9.10 -4.49 7.84
N PHE A 66 9.46 -3.24 7.54
CA PHE A 66 10.78 -2.89 7.03
C PHE A 66 11.89 -3.32 8.01
N LEU A 67 11.75 -2.97 9.30
CA LEU A 67 12.75 -3.31 10.33
C LEU A 67 12.86 -4.82 10.54
N THR A 68 11.73 -5.52 10.62
CA THR A 68 11.71 -6.98 10.80
C THR A 68 12.26 -7.71 9.57
N ALA A 69 11.97 -7.25 8.35
CA ALA A 69 12.55 -7.80 7.13
C ALA A 69 14.07 -7.60 7.11
N PHE A 70 14.56 -6.41 7.44
CA PHE A 70 16.00 -6.16 7.52
C PHE A 70 16.67 -6.99 8.59
N HIS A 71 16.05 -7.15 9.75
CA HIS A 71 16.63 -7.93 10.84
C HIS A 71 16.65 -9.44 10.57
N PHE A 72 15.50 -10.02 10.20
CA PHE A 72 15.33 -11.47 10.12
C PHE A 72 15.65 -12.06 8.74
N VAL A 73 15.46 -11.30 7.66
CA VAL A 73 15.63 -11.81 6.29
C VAL A 73 16.96 -11.35 5.70
N HIS A 74 17.33 -10.08 5.92
CA HIS A 74 18.49 -9.49 5.25
C HIS A 74 19.71 -9.31 6.16
N HIS A 75 19.61 -9.67 7.44
CA HIS A 75 20.69 -9.53 8.43
C HIS A 75 21.34 -8.13 8.42
N TRP A 76 20.52 -7.09 8.21
CA TRP A 76 20.93 -5.69 8.06
C TRP A 76 21.86 -5.40 6.86
N SER A 77 22.03 -6.35 5.95
CA SER A 77 22.81 -6.18 4.73
C SER A 77 21.94 -5.63 3.59
N HIS A 78 22.19 -4.38 3.21
CA HIS A 78 21.53 -3.79 2.03
C HIS A 78 21.94 -4.50 0.73
N ALA A 79 23.17 -5.03 0.66
CA ALA A 79 23.63 -5.81 -0.48
C ALA A 79 22.84 -7.13 -0.63
N ASP A 80 22.58 -7.81 0.48
CA ASP A 80 21.71 -9.00 0.48
C ASP A 80 20.29 -8.64 0.02
N ALA A 81 19.71 -7.59 0.61
CA ALA A 81 18.36 -7.17 0.26
C ALA A 81 18.21 -6.79 -1.23
N PHE A 82 19.22 -6.13 -1.80
CA PHE A 82 19.28 -5.86 -3.24
C PHE A 82 19.36 -7.15 -4.06
N ALA A 83 20.22 -8.10 -3.68
CA ALA A 83 20.39 -9.36 -4.40
C ALA A 83 19.14 -10.24 -4.33
N VAL A 84 18.50 -10.35 -3.15
CA VAL A 84 17.23 -11.05 -2.97
C VAL A 84 16.14 -10.41 -3.84
N THR A 85 16.06 -9.08 -3.86
CA THR A 85 15.09 -8.37 -4.69
C THR A 85 15.33 -8.65 -6.17
N ALA A 86 16.57 -8.58 -6.64
CA ALA A 86 16.93 -8.88 -8.03
C ALA A 86 16.52 -10.30 -8.42
N ARG A 87 16.81 -11.30 -7.57
CA ARG A 87 16.39 -12.70 -7.79
C ARG A 87 14.88 -12.84 -7.87
N ARG A 88 14.13 -12.23 -6.95
CA ARG A 88 12.66 -12.29 -6.96
C ARG A 88 12.08 -11.65 -8.22
N THR A 89 12.58 -10.49 -8.64
CA THR A 89 12.09 -9.84 -9.86
C THR A 89 12.45 -10.63 -11.13
N ALA A 90 13.59 -11.30 -11.16
CA ALA A 90 13.91 -12.24 -12.25
C ALA A 90 12.91 -13.41 -12.31
N GLN A 91 12.53 -13.95 -11.15
CA GLN A 91 11.57 -15.07 -11.07
C GLN A 91 10.14 -14.68 -11.46
N THR A 92 9.71 -13.45 -11.16
CA THR A 92 8.32 -13.02 -11.40
C THR A 92 8.12 -12.23 -12.69
N VAL A 93 9.08 -11.38 -13.06
CA VAL A 93 9.01 -10.47 -14.21
C VAL A 93 9.95 -10.91 -15.35
N GLY A 94 10.84 -11.88 -15.10
CA GLY A 94 11.82 -12.36 -16.08
C GLY A 94 13.07 -11.47 -16.20
N MET A 95 13.16 -10.38 -15.44
CA MET A 95 14.30 -9.46 -15.46
C MET A 95 14.82 -9.20 -14.04
N PRO A 96 16.13 -9.40 -13.76
CA PRO A 96 16.69 -9.13 -12.45
C PRO A 96 16.73 -7.62 -12.19
N PHE A 97 15.82 -7.15 -11.36
CA PHE A 97 15.72 -5.74 -10.98
C PHE A 97 15.80 -5.60 -9.46
N GLY A 98 17.03 -5.40 -8.96
CA GLY A 98 17.30 -5.21 -7.52
C GLY A 98 16.92 -3.83 -7.01
N ALA A 99 16.86 -2.83 -7.89
CA ALA A 99 16.54 -1.45 -7.52
C ALA A 99 15.10 -1.25 -7.00
N GLY A 100 14.24 -2.28 -7.08
CA GLY A 100 12.94 -2.29 -6.42
C GLY A 100 13.04 -2.05 -4.90
N ILE A 101 14.18 -2.38 -4.28
CA ILE A 101 14.41 -2.06 -2.87
C ILE A 101 14.44 -0.54 -2.62
N TYR A 102 15.02 0.26 -3.52
CA TYR A 102 15.06 1.72 -3.39
C TYR A 102 13.66 2.32 -3.57
N VAL A 103 12.83 1.70 -4.40
CA VAL A 103 11.42 2.09 -4.54
C VAL A 103 10.65 1.89 -3.22
N ASN A 104 10.93 0.81 -2.49
CA ASN A 104 10.35 0.59 -1.15
C ASN A 104 10.86 1.61 -0.11
N HIS A 105 12.12 2.04 -0.19
CA HIS A 105 12.64 3.12 0.66
C HIS A 105 11.97 4.45 0.33
N LEU A 106 11.77 4.76 -0.96
CA LEU A 106 11.04 5.95 -1.38
C LEU A 106 9.60 5.91 -0.87
N PHE A 107 8.94 4.75 -0.98
CA PHE A 107 7.59 4.55 -0.44
C PHE A 107 7.53 4.79 1.07
N LEU A 108 8.50 4.26 1.83
CA LEU A 108 8.64 4.53 3.27
C LEU A 108 8.71 6.04 3.56
N VAL A 109 9.61 6.75 2.88
CA VAL A 109 9.84 8.18 3.11
C VAL A 109 8.63 9.02 2.71
N VAL A 110 8.07 8.79 1.52
CA VAL A 110 6.92 9.57 1.03
C VAL A 110 5.70 9.35 1.92
N TRP A 111 5.43 8.10 2.34
CA TRP A 111 4.31 7.82 3.24
C TRP A 111 4.54 8.47 4.62
N GLY A 112 5.76 8.39 5.16
CA GLY A 112 6.12 9.04 6.42
C GLY A 112 5.92 10.56 6.38
N ILE A 113 6.39 11.23 5.32
CA ILE A 113 6.18 12.66 5.11
C ILE A 113 4.68 12.99 5.02
N ASP A 114 3.90 12.19 4.27
CA ASP A 114 2.45 12.39 4.12
C ASP A 114 1.70 12.24 5.47
N VAL A 115 2.07 11.25 6.29
CA VAL A 115 1.54 11.06 7.64
C VAL A 115 1.87 12.27 8.52
N VAL A 116 3.15 12.64 8.59
CA VAL A 116 3.63 13.76 9.41
C VAL A 116 2.93 15.06 9.00
N TRP A 117 2.81 15.32 7.70
CA TRP A 117 2.11 16.49 7.19
C TRP A 117 0.64 16.51 7.63
N TRP A 118 -0.08 15.39 7.50
CA TRP A 118 -1.48 15.33 7.90
C TRP A 118 -1.69 15.59 9.40
N TRP A 119 -0.75 15.19 10.25
CA TRP A 119 -0.82 15.44 11.69
C TRP A 119 -0.42 16.86 12.08
N ILE A 120 0.65 17.42 11.50
CA ILE A 120 1.15 18.75 11.90
C ILE A 120 0.27 19.88 11.33
N LYS A 121 -0.20 19.75 10.08
CA LYS A 121 -0.97 20.81 9.41
C LYS A 121 -2.24 20.24 8.74
N PRO A 122 -3.23 19.75 9.50
CA PRO A 122 -4.41 19.07 8.95
C PRO A 122 -5.21 19.92 7.95
N ALA A 123 -5.45 21.20 8.26
CA ALA A 123 -6.17 22.11 7.35
C ALA A 123 -5.41 22.37 6.04
N ASN A 124 -4.08 22.49 6.10
CA ASN A 124 -3.24 22.66 4.91
C ASN A 124 -3.19 21.37 4.09
N TYR A 125 -3.06 20.21 4.75
CA TYR A 125 -3.06 18.90 4.11
C TYR A 125 -4.35 18.64 3.32
N LEU A 126 -5.50 18.99 3.89
CA LEU A 126 -6.80 18.84 3.22
C LEU A 126 -7.01 19.84 2.07
N ARG A 127 -6.34 21.00 2.11
CA ARG A 127 -6.36 22.03 1.06
C ARG A 127 -5.30 21.83 -0.04
N ARG A 128 -4.52 20.77 0.02
CA ARG A 128 -3.41 20.54 -0.91
C ARG A 128 -3.89 20.46 -2.36
N ALA A 129 -3.02 20.80 -3.30
CA ALA A 129 -3.32 20.76 -4.72
C ALA A 129 -3.73 19.35 -5.17
N ARG A 130 -4.77 19.26 -6.00
CA ARG A 130 -5.36 17.97 -6.43
C ARG A 130 -4.35 17.09 -7.15
N TRP A 131 -3.49 17.67 -8.00
CA TRP A 131 -2.47 16.91 -8.74
C TRP A 131 -1.50 16.18 -7.81
N MET A 132 -1.11 16.81 -6.70
CA MET A 132 -0.20 16.22 -5.73
C MET A 132 -0.88 15.12 -4.93
N THR A 133 -2.17 15.27 -4.61
CA THR A 133 -2.99 14.16 -4.08
C THR A 133 -2.96 12.96 -5.02
N TRP A 134 -3.22 13.18 -6.32
CA TRP A 134 -3.22 12.11 -7.31
C TRP A 134 -1.83 11.50 -7.50
N ALA A 135 -0.78 12.31 -7.49
CA ALA A 135 0.60 11.82 -7.62
C ALA A 135 0.99 10.93 -6.44
N ILE A 136 0.77 11.39 -5.20
CA ILE A 136 1.10 10.61 -3.98
C ILE A 136 0.24 9.36 -3.93
N LEU A 137 -1.08 9.47 -4.04
CA LEU A 137 -1.97 8.31 -3.94
C LEU A 137 -1.77 7.33 -5.10
N GLY A 138 -1.54 7.83 -6.31
CA GLY A 138 -1.24 7.01 -7.49
C GLY A 138 0.06 6.23 -7.32
N PHE A 139 1.13 6.89 -6.87
CA PHE A 139 2.38 6.21 -6.53
C PHE A 139 2.17 5.13 -5.46
N MET A 140 1.46 5.46 -4.37
CA MET A 140 1.22 4.54 -3.27
C MET A 140 0.39 3.32 -3.70
N VAL A 141 -0.70 3.54 -4.45
CA VAL A 141 -1.57 2.48 -4.98
C VAL A 141 -0.80 1.61 -5.97
N PHE A 142 0.00 2.22 -6.85
CA PHE A 142 0.83 1.49 -7.80
C PHE A 142 1.80 0.53 -7.10
N ILE A 143 2.52 1.01 -6.08
CA ILE A 143 3.45 0.16 -5.31
C ILE A 143 2.72 -0.93 -4.53
N ALA A 144 1.62 -0.61 -3.86
CA ALA A 144 0.81 -1.60 -3.13
C ALA A 144 0.23 -2.68 -4.06
N PHE A 145 -0.26 -2.29 -5.24
CA PHE A 145 -0.72 -3.21 -6.27
C PHE A 145 0.41 -4.11 -6.76
N HIS A 146 1.57 -3.54 -7.09
CA HIS A 146 2.70 -4.31 -7.58
C HIS A 146 3.24 -5.30 -6.52
N ALA A 147 3.28 -4.86 -5.26
CA ALA A 147 3.69 -5.70 -4.13
C ALA A 147 2.74 -6.90 -3.91
N THR A 148 1.44 -6.72 -4.11
CA THR A 148 0.44 -7.76 -3.85
C THR A 148 0.14 -8.63 -5.07
N VAL A 149 -0.01 -8.02 -6.25
CA VAL A 149 -0.43 -8.72 -7.46
C VAL A 149 0.75 -9.34 -8.19
N THR A 150 1.81 -8.59 -8.43
CA THR A 150 2.99 -9.09 -9.15
C THR A 150 3.84 -9.99 -8.26
N PHE A 151 4.14 -9.54 -7.04
CA PHE A 151 5.06 -10.24 -6.14
C PHE A 151 4.37 -11.10 -5.07
N GLY A 152 3.11 -10.85 -4.77
CA GLY A 152 2.37 -11.63 -3.79
C GLY A 152 2.01 -13.02 -4.31
N GLN A 153 2.07 -14.01 -3.41
CA GLN A 153 1.69 -15.40 -3.67
C GLN A 153 0.45 -15.79 -2.86
N GLY A 154 -0.39 -16.66 -3.43
CA GLY A 154 -1.59 -17.16 -2.77
C GLY A 154 -2.65 -16.08 -2.52
N PRO A 155 -3.37 -16.09 -1.38
CA PRO A 155 -4.53 -15.23 -1.13
C PRO A 155 -4.25 -13.71 -1.19
N ILE A 156 -3.02 -13.27 -0.90
CA ILE A 156 -2.68 -11.84 -0.84
C ILE A 156 -2.82 -11.14 -2.21
N ARG A 157 -2.62 -11.87 -3.31
CA ARG A 157 -2.81 -11.38 -4.67
C ARG A 157 -4.27 -10.98 -4.90
N TRP A 158 -5.19 -11.81 -4.44
CA TRP A 158 -6.63 -11.55 -4.55
C TRP A 158 -7.08 -10.40 -3.66
N TRP A 159 -6.50 -10.26 -2.46
CA TRP A 159 -6.79 -9.10 -1.60
C TRP A 159 -6.30 -7.79 -2.21
N GLY A 160 -5.12 -7.78 -2.83
CA GLY A 160 -4.60 -6.62 -3.55
C GLY A 160 -5.49 -6.21 -4.72
N LEU A 161 -5.90 -7.19 -5.52
CA LEU A 161 -6.82 -6.97 -6.64
C LEU A 161 -8.18 -6.45 -6.14
N ALA A 162 -8.78 -7.11 -5.14
CA ALA A 162 -10.06 -6.71 -4.57
C ALA A 162 -10.01 -5.28 -4.01
N GLY A 163 -8.99 -4.93 -3.23
CA GLY A 163 -8.81 -3.58 -2.70
C GLY A 163 -8.69 -2.52 -3.81
N THR A 164 -7.95 -2.83 -4.87
CA THR A 164 -7.80 -1.94 -6.03
C THR A 164 -9.13 -1.74 -6.77
N LEU A 165 -9.90 -2.81 -6.97
CA LEU A 165 -11.21 -2.76 -7.64
C LEU A 165 -12.25 -2.02 -6.79
N CYS A 166 -12.27 -2.23 -5.47
CA CYS A 166 -13.11 -1.48 -4.55
C CYS A 166 -12.81 0.02 -4.65
N LEU A 167 -11.52 0.40 -4.66
CA LEU A 167 -11.12 1.80 -4.74
C LEU A 167 -11.54 2.42 -6.07
N ALA A 168 -11.34 1.70 -7.18
CA ALA A 168 -11.78 2.13 -8.50
C ALA A 168 -13.32 2.31 -8.57
N GLY A 169 -14.07 1.38 -7.96
CA GLY A 169 -15.52 1.46 -7.84
C GLY A 169 -15.97 2.67 -7.03
N SER A 170 -15.35 2.92 -5.87
CA SER A 170 -15.62 4.10 -5.04
C SER A 170 -15.30 5.41 -5.77
N LEU A 171 -14.20 5.44 -6.54
CA LEU A 171 -13.83 6.58 -7.38
C LEU A 171 -14.85 6.83 -8.50
N ALA A 172 -15.23 5.78 -9.24
CA ALA A 172 -16.24 5.88 -10.30
C ALA A 172 -17.58 6.34 -9.75
N TRP A 173 -18.03 5.75 -8.64
CA TRP A 173 -19.28 6.11 -7.96
C TRP A 173 -19.31 7.58 -7.53
N THR A 174 -18.22 8.07 -6.94
CA THR A 174 -18.13 9.48 -6.50
C THR A 174 -18.04 10.44 -7.69
N ALA A 175 -17.42 10.05 -8.80
CA ALA A 175 -17.43 10.83 -10.04
C ALA A 175 -18.84 10.90 -10.68
N LEU A 176 -19.54 9.75 -10.74
CA LEU A 176 -20.90 9.64 -11.26
C LEU A 176 -21.96 10.37 -10.42
N ARG A 177 -21.67 10.70 -9.17
CA ARG A 177 -22.53 11.52 -8.30
C ARG A 177 -22.29 13.04 -8.40
N ARG A 178 -21.24 13.48 -9.11
CA ARG A 178 -20.97 14.91 -9.41
C ARG A 178 -21.61 15.53 -10.69
N PRO A 179 -22.59 14.95 -11.43
CA PRO A 179 -23.11 15.57 -12.66
C PRO A 179 -23.85 16.92 -12.52
N GLY A 180 -24.05 17.45 -11.32
CA GLY A 180 -24.96 18.59 -11.07
C GLY A 180 -24.38 20.00 -11.22
N GLU A 181 -23.06 20.20 -11.31
CA GLU A 181 -22.47 21.56 -11.29
C GLU A 181 -22.19 22.14 -12.68
N MET A 182 -22.24 21.36 -13.76
CA MET A 182 -21.92 21.86 -15.11
C MET A 182 -23.14 22.35 -15.91
N VAL A 183 -24.37 22.03 -15.50
CA VAL A 183 -25.60 22.45 -16.22
C VAL A 183 -26.07 23.83 -15.77
N THR A 184 -25.72 24.28 -14.56
CA THR A 184 -26.20 25.56 -14.00
C THR A 184 -25.42 26.78 -14.48
N THR A 185 -24.16 26.60 -14.90
CA THR A 185 -23.32 27.72 -15.38
C THR A 185 -23.71 28.14 -16.80
N ALA A 186 -24.23 27.23 -17.63
CA ALA A 186 -24.67 27.52 -18.99
C ALA A 186 -26.01 28.28 -19.06
N ARG A 187 -26.76 28.37 -17.95
CA ARG A 187 -28.09 29.02 -17.90
C ARG A 187 -28.08 30.42 -17.25
N ARG A 188 -26.92 30.89 -16.78
CA ARG A 188 -26.76 32.25 -16.20
C ARG A 188 -26.14 33.26 -17.16
N THR A 189 -25.83 32.86 -18.39
CA THR A 189 -25.22 33.70 -19.43
C THR A 189 -26.11 33.86 -20.67
N LEU A 190 -27.40 33.54 -20.56
CA LEU A 190 -28.46 33.84 -21.54
C LEU A 190 -29.53 34.65 -20.83
#